data_AF-A0AA36CRJ7-F1
#
_entry.id   AF-A0AA36CRJ7-F1
#
_cell.length_a   1.000
_cell.length_b   1.000
_cell.length_c   1.000
_cell.angle_alpha   90.00
_cell.angle_beta   90.00
_cell.angle_gamma   90.00
#
_symmetry.space_group_name_H-M   'P 1'
#
loop_
_entity.id
_entity.type
_entity.pdbx_description
1 polymer ?
#
loop_
_entity_poly.entity_id
_entity_poly.type
_entity_poly.pdbx_seq_one_letter_code
_entity_poly.pdbx_strand_id
1 'polypeptide(L)'
;MTDAERQRFHGAILQLKRSGKYDQIARQHASMGQSGGAHSGPAFLAWHREFIKRYEFELRRIDPDIYIPYWDSTLESRLPRPQDSCLFSSELMGTGSGSVTSGPFANWRTIEDADINSVMNQRTIDQVLCFTAGQAGCPIRTDFNCLEYTHGNVHLWVGGEMFDQMTSANDPLFYLHHSFVDYIWEAWRQSRQTRAQREQDFPADNQLCSSPQHFGAGRMAPFNPYRNVDGLSNKYTDELYSYAPRPTCSPANPSCGSRFLFCDFSHGAARCVSKVRVGGSCQGFVRGEDSCYNGVCQGSVCRPGAVRPITVAPSVTVRPPVNAPRAADCWNENQCCQTWAAQGECTRNRGYMQDFCKASCNICTPNPPIRDDCSDRHPSCGSWAATGECTKNPDWMTENCRRSCNRCTRTRAQTCSRASQSQATPAPRKQQCENSPGCFNEFACCPLWAIQGQCRTNSQFMTCQCRVSCGMCFPSDYPYGACVDYHRDCPAWARLGECRKNPWMEENCRASCKTCFAQWELRSMCGSTSNAGGEAKLRLHEAWLVLSHGPEAEHVNLGGNRQAFGGDWDGAGFDDGWGVGGAGWGWGGWGRRRRDVGNTTSPEN
;
A
#
# COMPACT_ATOMS: atom_id res chain seq x y z
N MET A 1 -7.04 21.64 13.21
CA MET A 1 -7.64 22.27 12.01
C MET A 1 -8.65 23.32 12.46
N THR A 2 -8.54 24.54 11.94
CA THR A 2 -9.46 25.66 12.13
C THR A 2 -10.77 25.45 11.35
N ASP A 3 -11.79 26.26 11.61
CA ASP A 3 -13.04 26.20 10.86
C ASP A 3 -12.86 26.55 9.38
N ALA A 4 -11.99 27.52 9.07
CA ALA A 4 -11.69 27.89 7.69
C ALA A 4 -11.00 26.75 6.91
N GLU A 5 -10.00 26.11 7.51
CA GLU A 5 -9.34 24.94 6.92
C GLU A 5 -10.31 23.77 6.71
N ARG A 6 -11.19 23.49 7.69
CA ARG A 6 -12.23 22.45 7.55
C ARG A 6 -13.16 22.72 6.38
N GLN A 7 -13.64 23.96 6.26
CA GLN A 7 -14.55 24.34 5.18
C GLN A 7 -13.88 24.26 3.81
N ARG A 8 -12.60 24.65 3.70
CA ARG A 8 -11.79 24.45 2.48
C ARG A 8 -11.67 22.98 2.13
N PHE A 9 -11.31 22.14 3.11
CA PHE A 9 -11.20 20.68 2.95
C PHE A 9 -12.52 20.05 2.48
N HIS A 10 -13.63 20.31 3.16
CA HIS A 10 -14.95 19.79 2.77
C HIS A 10 -15.36 20.30 1.38
N GLY A 11 -15.12 21.58 1.11
CA GLY A 11 -15.38 22.19 -0.20
C GLY A 11 -14.63 21.50 -1.33
N ALA A 12 -13.34 21.21 -1.12
CA ALA A 12 -12.50 20.51 -2.09
C ALA A 12 -12.98 19.08 -2.34
N ILE A 13 -13.33 18.32 -1.30
CA ILE A 13 -13.90 16.96 -1.45
C ILE A 13 -15.20 17.01 -2.26
N LEU A 14 -16.12 17.93 -1.92
CA LEU A 14 -17.40 18.07 -2.63
C LEU A 14 -17.20 18.45 -4.10
N GLN A 15 -16.25 19.34 -4.40
CA GLN A 15 -15.90 19.69 -5.77
C GLN A 15 -15.28 18.49 -6.51
N LEU A 16 -14.38 17.75 -5.87
CA LEU A 16 -13.77 16.55 -6.43
C LEU A 16 -14.84 15.47 -6.72
N LYS A 17 -15.82 15.30 -5.84
CA LYS A 17 -16.98 14.41 -6.04
C LYS A 17 -17.85 14.86 -7.21
N ARG A 18 -18.20 16.14 -7.30
CA ARG A 18 -19.00 16.69 -8.41
C ARG A 18 -18.34 16.53 -9.78
N SER A 19 -17.01 16.56 -9.82
CA SER A 19 -16.25 16.32 -11.06
C SER A 19 -16.23 14.86 -11.52
N GLY A 20 -16.67 13.91 -10.67
CA GLY A 20 -16.53 12.47 -10.89
C GLY A 20 -15.12 11.92 -10.64
N LYS A 21 -14.15 12.80 -10.35
CA LYS A 21 -12.76 12.42 -10.08
C LYS A 21 -12.61 11.64 -8.78
N TYR A 22 -13.38 12.00 -7.75
CA TYR A 22 -13.44 11.24 -6.50
C TYR A 22 -13.84 9.78 -6.77
N ASP A 23 -14.88 9.56 -7.55
CA ASP A 23 -15.36 8.20 -7.87
C ASP A 23 -14.35 7.43 -8.72
N GLN A 24 -13.60 8.12 -9.58
CA GLN A 24 -12.51 7.51 -10.32
C GLN A 24 -11.40 7.01 -9.39
N ILE A 25 -11.03 7.81 -8.38
CA ILE A 25 -10.01 7.43 -7.39
C ILE A 25 -10.52 6.28 -6.53
N ALA A 26 -11.75 6.37 -6.01
CA ALA A 26 -12.36 5.30 -5.23
C ALA A 26 -12.42 3.97 -5.99
N ARG A 27 -12.73 4.01 -7.31
CA ARG A 27 -12.72 2.83 -8.18
C ARG A 27 -11.34 2.17 -8.34
N GLN A 28 -10.24 2.91 -8.18
CA GLN A 28 -8.90 2.32 -8.23
C GLN A 28 -8.72 1.34 -7.07
N HIS A 29 -9.10 1.74 -5.86
CA HIS A 29 -9.10 0.84 -4.70
C HIS A 29 -10.08 -0.34 -4.88
N ALA A 30 -11.29 -0.07 -5.38
CA ALA A 30 -12.30 -1.10 -5.64
C ALA A 30 -11.86 -2.16 -6.67
N SER A 31 -10.91 -1.87 -7.56
CA SER A 31 -10.54 -2.80 -8.62
C SER A 31 -9.51 -3.82 -8.13
N MET A 32 -9.96 -4.86 -7.42
CA MET A 32 -9.07 -5.91 -6.86
C MET A 32 -8.18 -6.58 -7.92
N GLY A 33 -8.67 -6.73 -9.16
CA GLY A 33 -7.88 -7.26 -10.28
C GLY A 33 -6.77 -6.33 -10.78
N GLN A 34 -6.88 -5.02 -10.52
CA GLN A 34 -5.87 -4.01 -10.88
C GLN A 34 -5.04 -3.54 -9.68
N SER A 35 -5.56 -3.72 -8.46
CA SER A 35 -5.00 -3.21 -7.21
C SER A 35 -4.71 -4.35 -6.23
N GLY A 36 -4.19 -5.47 -6.75
CA GLY A 36 -3.96 -6.68 -5.95
C GLY A 36 -3.01 -6.50 -4.77
N GLY A 37 -2.17 -5.45 -4.77
CA GLY A 37 -1.29 -5.10 -3.65
C GLY A 37 -1.97 -4.24 -2.57
N ALA A 38 -3.22 -3.82 -2.77
CA ALA A 38 -3.92 -2.95 -1.83
C ALA A 38 -4.20 -3.64 -0.50
N HIS A 39 -4.50 -4.94 -0.49
CA HIS A 39 -4.88 -5.70 0.71
C HIS A 39 -4.27 -7.09 0.67
N SER A 40 -4.26 -7.78 1.82
CA SER A 40 -3.91 -9.19 1.98
C SER A 40 -2.41 -9.50 1.90
N GLY A 41 -1.55 -8.52 2.24
CA GLY A 41 -0.11 -8.79 2.27
C GLY A 41 0.82 -7.57 2.39
N PRO A 42 2.14 -7.81 2.31
CA PRO A 42 3.19 -6.82 2.59
C PRO A 42 3.09 -5.47 1.86
N ALA A 43 2.51 -5.44 0.67
CA ALA A 43 2.35 -4.19 -0.08
C ALA A 43 1.30 -3.23 0.49
N PHE A 44 0.42 -3.68 1.40
CA PHE A 44 -0.72 -2.92 1.92
C PHE A 44 -0.38 -1.47 2.31
N LEU A 45 0.62 -1.28 3.17
CA LEU A 45 0.98 0.06 3.68
C LEU A 45 1.58 0.95 2.59
N ALA A 46 2.50 0.40 1.80
CA ALA A 46 3.16 1.14 0.73
C ALA A 46 2.17 1.54 -0.38
N TRP A 47 1.24 0.65 -0.72
CA TRP A 47 0.17 0.90 -1.69
C TRP A 47 -0.78 1.98 -1.21
N HIS A 48 -1.25 1.90 0.04
CA HIS A 48 -2.17 2.90 0.60
C HIS A 48 -1.53 4.27 0.77
N ARG A 49 -0.24 4.35 1.14
CA ARG A 49 0.53 5.60 1.15
C ARG A 49 0.53 6.28 -0.22
N GLU A 50 0.82 5.52 -1.28
CA GLU A 50 0.78 6.06 -2.65
C GLU A 50 -0.63 6.45 -3.07
N PHE A 51 -1.63 5.66 -2.68
CA PHE A 51 -3.04 5.93 -2.99
C PHE A 51 -3.53 7.22 -2.35
N ILE A 52 -3.32 7.41 -1.04
CA ILE A 52 -3.74 8.64 -0.35
C ILE A 52 -2.93 9.85 -0.82
N LYS A 53 -1.64 9.70 -1.18
CA LYS A 53 -0.87 10.79 -1.84
C LYS A 53 -1.54 11.25 -3.13
N ARG A 54 -2.00 10.31 -3.97
CA ARG A 54 -2.68 10.64 -5.24
C ARG A 54 -4.01 11.35 -4.98
N TYR A 55 -4.75 10.93 -3.97
CA TYR A 55 -5.95 11.65 -3.54
C TYR A 55 -5.63 13.08 -3.07
N GLU A 56 -4.57 13.26 -2.27
CA GLU A 56 -4.14 14.59 -1.83
C GLU A 56 -3.77 15.49 -3.00
N PHE A 57 -3.04 14.97 -3.99
CA PHE A 57 -2.66 15.75 -5.17
C PHE A 57 -3.88 16.22 -5.97
N GLU A 58 -4.95 15.44 -6.03
CA GLU A 58 -6.19 15.83 -6.70
C GLU A 58 -6.98 16.85 -5.90
N LEU A 59 -6.95 16.79 -4.55
CA LEU A 59 -7.46 17.88 -3.70
C LEU A 59 -6.65 19.16 -3.89
N ARG A 60 -5.31 19.05 -3.99
CA ARG A 60 -4.40 20.20 -4.16
C ARG A 60 -4.49 20.89 -5.51
N ARG A 61 -5.02 20.21 -6.52
CA ARG A 61 -5.42 20.84 -7.80
C ARG A 61 -6.60 21.78 -7.64
N ILE A 62 -7.46 21.53 -6.66
CA ILE A 62 -8.60 22.41 -6.33
C ILE A 62 -8.13 23.53 -5.40
N ASP A 63 -7.34 23.17 -4.39
CA ASP A 63 -6.82 24.12 -3.41
C ASP A 63 -5.41 23.69 -2.94
N PRO A 64 -4.35 24.43 -3.33
CA PRO A 64 -2.96 23.99 -3.17
C PRO A 64 -2.46 23.89 -1.72
N ASP A 65 -3.15 24.54 -0.77
CA ASP A 65 -2.75 24.53 0.65
C ASP A 65 -3.50 23.47 1.48
N ILE A 66 -4.32 22.64 0.83
CA ILE A 66 -5.02 21.55 1.52
C ILE A 66 -4.12 20.33 1.65
N TYR A 67 -4.17 19.72 2.83
CA TYR A 67 -3.56 18.43 3.14
C TYR A 67 -4.62 17.50 3.71
N ILE A 68 -4.44 16.19 3.57
CA ILE A 68 -5.34 15.21 4.16
C ILE A 68 -5.09 15.18 5.68
N PRO A 69 -6.06 15.55 6.54
CA PRO A 69 -5.93 15.33 7.96
C PRO A 69 -5.97 13.83 8.28
N TYR A 70 -5.30 13.40 9.33
CA TYR A 70 -5.52 12.06 9.87
C TYR A 70 -6.67 12.08 10.88
N TRP A 71 -7.41 10.98 10.97
CA TRP A 71 -8.36 10.74 12.05
C TRP A 71 -7.78 9.69 13.00
N ASP A 72 -7.37 10.14 14.20
CA ASP A 72 -6.98 9.25 15.28
C ASP A 72 -8.21 8.54 15.84
N SER A 73 -8.55 7.39 15.26
CA SER A 73 -9.72 6.57 15.63
C SER A 73 -9.67 6.05 17.07
N THR A 74 -8.54 6.20 17.76
CA THR A 74 -8.44 5.82 19.17
C THR A 74 -9.11 6.83 20.10
N LEU A 75 -9.38 8.06 19.63
CA LEU A 75 -10.05 9.10 20.40
C LEU A 75 -11.50 8.71 20.76
N GLU A 76 -12.09 7.78 20.02
CA GLU A 76 -13.41 7.22 20.28
C GLU A 76 -13.38 6.06 21.28
N SER A 77 -12.23 5.45 21.56
CA SER A 77 -12.15 4.17 22.29
C SER A 77 -12.56 4.24 23.76
N ARG A 78 -12.59 5.45 24.34
CA ARG A 78 -13.00 5.69 25.74
C ARG A 78 -14.44 6.19 25.88
N LEU A 79 -15.15 6.41 24.78
CA LEU A 79 -16.55 6.77 24.84
C LEU A 79 -17.39 5.57 25.30
N PRO A 80 -18.45 5.78 26.10
CA PRO A 80 -19.39 4.70 26.46
C PRO A 80 -20.00 4.04 25.24
N ARG A 81 -20.23 4.86 24.21
CA ARG A 81 -20.73 4.46 22.89
C ARG A 81 -19.92 5.22 21.85
N PRO A 82 -18.89 4.62 21.24
CA PRO A 82 -18.06 5.26 20.22
C PRO A 82 -18.86 5.92 19.08
N GLN A 83 -20.01 5.35 18.71
CA GLN A 83 -20.93 5.89 17.71
C GLN A 83 -21.58 7.23 18.07
N ASP A 84 -21.48 7.65 19.34
CA ASP A 84 -21.94 8.95 19.79
C ASP A 84 -20.87 10.05 19.62
N SER A 85 -19.71 9.73 19.04
CA SER A 85 -18.67 10.70 18.70
C SER A 85 -19.23 11.85 17.86
N CYS A 86 -18.77 13.07 18.14
CA CYS A 86 -19.08 14.26 17.37
C CYS A 86 -18.50 14.23 15.95
N LEU A 87 -17.58 13.29 15.66
CA LEU A 87 -17.10 12.99 14.31
C LEU A 87 -18.26 12.74 13.34
N PHE A 88 -19.31 12.06 13.81
CA PHE A 88 -20.53 11.75 13.05
C PHE A 88 -21.60 12.83 13.16
N SER A 89 -21.19 14.08 13.31
CA SER A 89 -22.06 15.25 13.24
C SER A 89 -22.04 15.85 11.83
N SER A 90 -23.08 16.62 11.50
CA SER A 90 -23.19 17.32 10.20
C SER A 90 -22.05 18.32 9.93
N GLU A 91 -21.34 18.74 10.99
CA GLU A 91 -20.25 19.70 10.87
C GLU A 91 -18.90 19.06 10.53
N LEU A 92 -18.73 17.78 10.87
CA LEU A 92 -17.54 16.99 10.56
C LEU A 92 -17.88 16.06 9.39
N MET A 93 -17.96 14.75 9.63
CA MET A 93 -18.04 13.76 8.55
C MET A 93 -19.47 13.39 8.12
N GLY A 94 -20.47 13.99 8.78
CA GLY A 94 -21.88 13.74 8.50
C GLY A 94 -22.48 12.63 9.35
N THR A 95 -23.81 12.55 9.34
CA THR A 95 -24.57 11.50 10.00
C THR A 95 -24.80 10.36 9.02
N GLY A 96 -24.06 9.26 9.14
CA GLY A 96 -24.33 8.03 8.39
C GLY A 96 -25.53 7.27 8.95
N SER A 97 -26.17 6.45 8.12
CA SER A 97 -27.12 5.42 8.57
C SER A 97 -26.36 4.24 9.21
N GLY A 98 -25.98 4.44 10.47
CA GLY A 98 -25.87 3.40 11.51
C GLY A 98 -24.54 2.65 11.68
N SER A 99 -24.09 2.57 12.94
CA SER A 99 -23.31 1.44 13.46
C SER A 99 -24.21 0.22 13.62
N VAL A 100 -23.63 -0.99 13.70
CA VAL A 100 -24.36 -2.14 14.21
C VAL A 100 -24.65 -1.91 15.70
N THR A 101 -25.85 -1.41 16.02
CA THR A 101 -26.28 -1.15 17.41
C THR A 101 -26.91 -2.39 18.07
N SER A 102 -27.08 -3.49 17.33
CA SER A 102 -27.68 -4.75 17.79
C SER A 102 -27.25 -5.92 16.91
N GLY A 103 -27.18 -7.13 17.46
CA GLY A 103 -26.72 -8.33 16.75
C GLY A 103 -25.31 -8.76 17.17
N PRO A 104 -24.74 -9.84 16.59
CA PRO A 104 -23.43 -10.39 16.97
C PRO A 104 -22.25 -9.42 16.79
N PHE A 105 -22.51 -8.28 16.17
CA PHE A 105 -21.53 -7.26 15.81
C PHE A 105 -21.76 -5.91 16.51
N ALA A 106 -22.71 -5.86 17.45
CA ALA A 106 -22.81 -4.75 18.39
C ALA A 106 -21.62 -4.78 19.37
N ASN A 107 -21.02 -3.62 19.65
CA ASN A 107 -19.83 -3.42 20.52
C ASN A 107 -18.46 -3.74 19.89
N TRP A 108 -18.30 -3.55 18.59
CA TRP A 108 -17.00 -3.66 17.92
C TRP A 108 -16.04 -2.53 18.29
N ARG A 109 -14.73 -2.82 18.29
CA ARG A 109 -13.66 -1.93 18.78
C ARG A 109 -13.05 -1.11 17.64
N THR A 110 -12.73 0.15 17.91
CA THR A 110 -11.82 0.97 17.08
C THR A 110 -10.37 0.52 17.29
N ILE A 111 -9.40 1.08 16.57
CA ILE A 111 -7.99 0.99 17.00
C ILE A 111 -7.93 1.53 18.45
N GLU A 112 -7.31 0.78 19.34
CA GLU A 112 -7.02 1.19 20.71
C GLU A 112 -5.53 1.53 20.86
N ASP A 113 -5.15 2.28 21.91
CA ASP A 113 -3.72 2.51 22.21
C ASP A 113 -2.96 1.19 22.42
N ALA A 114 -3.64 0.14 22.91
CA ALA A 114 -3.04 -1.19 23.06
C ALA A 114 -2.61 -1.78 21.70
N ASP A 115 -3.38 -1.54 20.65
CA ASP A 115 -3.03 -1.99 19.31
C ASP A 115 -1.86 -1.19 18.74
N ILE A 116 -1.87 0.14 18.93
CA ILE A 116 -0.74 1.00 18.55
C ILE A 116 0.52 0.55 19.29
N ASN A 117 0.43 0.29 20.60
CA ASN A 117 1.54 -0.23 21.39
C ASN A 117 2.01 -1.58 20.87
N SER A 118 1.11 -2.43 20.38
CA SER A 118 1.46 -3.72 19.77
C SER A 118 2.29 -3.50 18.51
N VAL A 119 1.84 -2.65 17.58
CA VAL A 119 2.61 -2.27 16.38
C VAL A 119 3.96 -1.64 16.76
N MET A 120 3.96 -0.69 17.69
CA MET A 120 5.17 -0.02 18.16
C MET A 120 6.16 -0.98 18.85
N ASN A 121 5.71 -2.13 19.35
CA ASN A 121 6.54 -3.18 19.96
C ASN A 121 7.13 -4.18 18.95
N GLN A 122 6.61 -4.21 17.72
CA GLN A 122 7.12 -5.09 16.66
C GLN A 122 8.56 -4.73 16.30
N ARG A 123 9.38 -5.76 16.07
CA ARG A 123 10.84 -5.63 15.89
C ARG A 123 11.29 -6.01 14.49
N THR A 124 10.54 -6.83 13.78
CA THR A 124 10.87 -7.29 12.43
C THR A 124 9.89 -6.72 11.40
N ILE A 125 10.36 -6.56 10.16
CA ILE A 125 9.55 -5.94 9.11
C ILE A 125 8.31 -6.77 8.77
N ASP A 126 8.39 -8.10 8.83
CA ASP A 126 7.30 -9.03 8.53
C ASP A 126 6.14 -8.95 9.55
N GLN A 127 6.37 -8.38 10.74
CA GLN A 127 5.31 -8.15 11.72
C GLN A 127 4.46 -6.92 11.35
N VAL A 128 5.05 -5.94 10.68
CA VAL A 128 4.40 -4.67 10.31
C VAL A 128 3.84 -4.75 8.89
N LEU A 129 4.68 -5.15 7.93
CA LEU A 129 4.31 -5.47 6.55
C LEU A 129 3.92 -6.95 6.49
N CYS A 130 2.80 -7.27 7.11
CA CYS A 130 2.42 -8.64 7.43
C CYS A 130 1.85 -9.42 6.24
N PHE A 131 1.94 -10.74 6.36
CA PHE A 131 1.31 -11.71 5.46
C PHE A 131 -0.06 -12.11 6.02
N THR A 132 -1.10 -11.36 5.64
CA THR A 132 -2.47 -11.49 6.17
C THR A 132 -3.36 -12.48 5.40
N ALA A 133 -2.87 -13.02 4.28
CA ALA A 133 -3.58 -14.06 3.52
C ALA A 133 -2.64 -15.18 3.07
N GLY A 134 -1.85 -15.71 4.02
CA GLY A 134 -1.01 -16.87 3.77
C GLY A 134 -1.82 -18.11 3.40
N GLN A 135 -1.38 -18.82 2.36
CA GLN A 135 -1.89 -20.12 1.96
C GLN A 135 -1.41 -21.22 2.91
N ALA A 136 -2.04 -22.39 2.83
CA ALA A 136 -1.60 -23.58 3.56
C ALA A 136 -0.12 -23.88 3.25
N GLY A 137 0.69 -24.02 4.30
CA GLY A 137 2.13 -24.24 4.17
C GLY A 137 3.00 -22.97 4.22
N CYS A 138 2.43 -21.76 4.33
CA CYS A 138 3.23 -20.56 4.61
C CYS A 138 4.02 -20.74 5.92
N PRO A 139 5.36 -20.63 5.91
CA PRO A 139 6.18 -20.80 7.11
C PRO A 139 6.08 -19.61 8.07
N ILE A 140 5.53 -18.48 7.62
CA ILE A 140 5.37 -17.26 8.39
C ILE A 140 4.02 -17.30 9.09
N ARG A 141 4.03 -17.23 10.42
CA ARG A 141 2.78 -17.16 11.20
C ARG A 141 2.16 -15.78 11.05
N THR A 142 0.89 -15.75 10.73
CA THR A 142 0.07 -14.54 10.71
C THR A 142 0.06 -13.87 12.09
N ASP A 143 0.49 -12.60 12.15
CA ASP A 143 0.39 -11.76 13.34
C ASP A 143 -0.92 -10.95 13.29
N PHE A 144 -1.90 -11.33 14.10
CA PHE A 144 -3.20 -10.65 14.17
C PHE A 144 -3.12 -9.24 14.78
N ASN A 145 -1.98 -8.87 15.38
CA ASN A 145 -1.74 -7.51 15.87
C ASN A 145 -1.05 -6.63 14.83
N CYS A 146 -0.83 -7.13 13.60
CA CYS A 146 -0.25 -6.30 12.56
C CYS A 146 -1.21 -5.22 12.11
N LEU A 147 -0.63 -4.13 11.61
CA LEU A 147 -1.35 -2.90 11.29
C LEU A 147 -2.47 -3.11 10.25
N GLU A 148 -2.31 -4.06 9.32
CA GLU A 148 -3.37 -4.40 8.37
C GLU A 148 -4.58 -5.07 9.05
N TYR A 149 -4.44 -5.92 10.06
CA TYR A 149 -5.63 -6.41 10.76
C TYR A 149 -6.25 -5.35 11.65
N THR A 150 -5.41 -4.59 12.36
CA THR A 150 -5.92 -3.57 13.27
C THR A 150 -6.65 -2.44 12.54
N HIS A 151 -6.17 -2.01 11.35
CA HIS A 151 -6.92 -1.02 10.57
C HIS A 151 -8.29 -1.56 10.11
N GLY A 152 -8.37 -2.86 9.84
CA GLY A 152 -9.61 -3.53 9.44
C GLY A 152 -10.70 -3.44 10.51
N ASN A 153 -10.34 -3.43 11.80
CA ASN A 153 -11.30 -3.25 12.90
C ASN A 153 -12.08 -1.92 12.78
N VAL A 154 -11.43 -0.86 12.29
CA VAL A 154 -12.10 0.45 12.11
C VAL A 154 -13.03 0.44 10.91
N HIS A 155 -12.65 -0.20 9.79
CA HIS A 155 -13.55 -0.44 8.66
C HIS A 155 -14.84 -1.14 9.12
N LEU A 156 -14.67 -2.21 9.89
CA LEU A 156 -15.77 -2.98 10.47
C LEU A 156 -16.61 -2.14 11.44
N TRP A 157 -15.97 -1.34 12.30
CA TRP A 157 -16.64 -0.51 13.29
C TRP A 157 -17.47 0.63 12.68
N VAL A 158 -16.93 1.32 11.67
CA VAL A 158 -17.68 2.39 10.98
C VAL A 158 -18.88 1.80 10.24
N GLY A 159 -18.70 0.66 9.57
CA GLY A 159 -19.79 0.00 8.84
C GLY A 159 -20.14 0.71 7.52
N GLY A 160 -21.32 0.43 6.97
CA GLY A 160 -21.79 1.07 5.72
C GLY A 160 -20.83 0.84 4.55
N GLU A 161 -20.52 1.89 3.79
CA GLU A 161 -19.54 1.82 2.71
C GLU A 161 -18.14 1.44 3.22
N MET A 162 -17.75 1.90 4.42
CA MET A 162 -16.45 1.60 5.05
C MET A 162 -16.26 0.11 5.38
N PHE A 163 -17.33 -0.69 5.46
CA PHE A 163 -17.26 -2.11 5.79
C PHE A 163 -16.64 -2.96 4.68
N ASP A 164 -17.04 -2.72 3.43
CA ASP A 164 -16.67 -3.55 2.29
C ASP A 164 -15.42 -2.98 1.61
N GLN A 165 -14.40 -3.82 1.41
CA GLN A 165 -13.13 -3.41 0.78
C GLN A 165 -13.33 -2.83 -0.63
N MET A 166 -14.41 -3.22 -1.32
CA MET A 166 -14.73 -2.73 -2.66
C MET A 166 -15.35 -1.34 -2.66
N THR A 167 -15.96 -0.93 -1.55
CA THR A 167 -16.75 0.31 -1.48
C THR A 167 -16.21 1.32 -0.48
N SER A 168 -15.30 0.91 0.41
CA SER A 168 -14.82 1.74 1.52
C SER A 168 -14.25 3.08 1.08
N ALA A 169 -13.51 3.12 -0.03
CA ALA A 169 -12.96 4.35 -0.60
C ALA A 169 -14.04 5.34 -1.14
N ASN A 170 -15.32 4.94 -1.21
CA ASN A 170 -16.43 5.85 -1.50
C ASN A 170 -16.74 6.75 -0.29
N ASP A 171 -16.47 6.30 0.93
CA ASP A 171 -16.65 7.08 2.16
C ASP A 171 -15.44 8.01 2.38
N PRO A 172 -15.63 9.33 2.55
CA PRO A 172 -14.51 10.25 2.78
C PRO A 172 -13.72 9.96 4.06
N LEU A 173 -14.29 9.24 5.05
CA LEU A 173 -13.57 8.78 6.24
C LEU A 173 -12.40 7.84 5.90
N PHE A 174 -12.48 7.12 4.79
CA PHE A 174 -11.43 6.21 4.31
C PHE A 174 -10.07 6.90 4.28
N TYR A 175 -9.99 8.08 3.66
CA TYR A 175 -8.73 8.78 3.44
C TYR A 175 -8.14 9.31 4.74
N LEU A 176 -8.99 9.72 5.69
CA LEU A 176 -8.56 10.17 7.02
C LEU A 176 -8.07 9.01 7.88
N HIS A 177 -8.74 7.86 7.79
CA HIS A 177 -8.35 6.63 8.47
C HIS A 177 -7.02 6.10 7.94
N HIS A 178 -6.86 5.98 6.61
CA HIS A 178 -5.60 5.52 6.02
C HIS A 178 -4.45 6.52 6.20
N SER A 179 -4.74 7.82 6.36
CA SER A 179 -3.74 8.82 6.79
C SER A 179 -3.26 8.56 8.24
N PHE A 180 -4.14 8.08 9.13
CA PHE A 180 -3.76 7.67 10.48
C PHE A 180 -3.01 6.34 10.52
N VAL A 181 -3.37 5.39 9.66
CA VAL A 181 -2.61 4.15 9.47
C VAL A 181 -1.18 4.46 9.01
N ASP A 182 -1.03 5.36 8.03
CA ASP A 182 0.29 5.79 7.57
C ASP A 182 1.09 6.54 8.66
N TYR A 183 0.42 7.37 9.47
CA TYR A 183 1.02 7.98 10.65
C TYR A 183 1.59 6.94 11.62
N ILE A 184 0.84 5.89 11.95
CA ILE A 184 1.30 4.82 12.86
C ILE A 184 2.51 4.10 12.24
N TRP A 185 2.44 3.77 10.95
CA TRP A 185 3.54 3.13 10.25
C TRP A 185 4.79 4.01 10.24
N GLU A 186 4.66 5.29 9.92
CA GLU A 186 5.79 6.22 9.89
C GLU A 186 6.40 6.42 11.28
N ALA A 187 5.59 6.51 12.34
CA ALA A 187 6.09 6.57 13.72
C ALA A 187 6.87 5.29 14.09
N TRP A 188 6.40 4.12 13.66
CA TRP A 188 7.14 2.86 13.83
C TRP A 188 8.47 2.90 13.08
N ARG A 189 8.46 3.26 11.78
CA ARG A 189 9.68 3.39 10.96
C ARG A 189 10.69 4.34 11.61
N GLN A 190 10.21 5.45 12.16
CA GLN A 190 11.04 6.44 12.82
C GLN A 190 11.71 5.95 14.10
N SER A 191 11.01 5.13 14.87
CA SER A 191 11.50 4.59 16.15
C SER A 191 12.30 3.29 16.02
N ARG A 192 12.06 2.49 14.97
CA ARG A 192 12.64 1.13 14.84
C ARG A 192 13.70 1.00 13.76
N GLN A 193 13.70 1.87 12.75
CA GLN A 193 14.58 1.73 11.60
C GLN A 193 15.50 2.94 11.45
N THR A 194 16.74 2.65 11.06
CA THR A 194 17.64 3.68 10.48
C THR A 194 17.05 4.20 9.17
N ARG A 195 17.52 5.37 8.74
CA ARG A 195 17.10 5.97 7.46
C ARG A 195 17.39 5.08 6.24
N ALA A 196 18.46 4.29 6.28
CA ALA A 196 18.78 3.33 5.22
C ALA A 196 17.84 2.11 5.23
N GLN A 197 17.59 1.53 6.41
CA GLN A 197 16.63 0.43 6.59
C GLN A 197 15.23 0.81 6.10
N ARG A 198 14.81 2.04 6.37
CA ARG A 198 13.54 2.59 5.90
C ARG A 198 13.34 2.50 4.39
N GLU A 199 14.39 2.56 3.58
CA GLU A 199 14.33 2.50 2.11
C GLU A 199 14.43 1.07 1.56
N GLN A 200 14.82 0.10 2.39
CA GLN A 200 15.29 -1.21 1.91
C GLN A 200 14.58 -2.39 2.55
N ASP A 201 14.11 -2.24 3.78
CA ASP A 201 13.51 -3.33 4.54
C ASP A 201 12.07 -3.53 4.06
N PHE A 202 11.89 -4.63 3.33
CA PHE A 202 10.63 -5.14 2.84
C PHE A 202 10.65 -6.66 3.04
N PRO A 203 9.52 -7.30 3.41
CA PRO A 203 9.44 -8.74 3.60
C PRO A 203 9.97 -9.53 2.40
N ALA A 204 10.60 -10.67 2.68
CA ALA A 204 11.07 -11.54 1.61
C ALA A 204 9.89 -12.10 0.80
N ASP A 205 10.02 -12.11 -0.52
CA ASP A 205 9.00 -12.63 -1.42
C ASP A 205 8.71 -14.12 -1.09
N ASN A 206 7.44 -14.48 -0.90
CA ASN A 206 7.01 -15.86 -0.67
C ASN A 206 5.57 -16.07 -1.16
N GLN A 207 5.39 -16.90 -2.19
CA GLN A 207 4.09 -17.19 -2.83
C GLN A 207 3.14 -18.01 -1.97
N LEU A 208 3.66 -18.76 -1.00
CA LEU A 208 2.81 -19.38 0.00
C LEU A 208 2.24 -18.35 0.97
N CYS A 209 2.93 -17.23 1.19
CA CYS A 209 2.53 -16.25 2.20
C CYS A 209 1.80 -15.04 1.62
N SER A 210 2.04 -14.69 0.36
CA SER A 210 1.34 -13.60 -0.34
C SER A 210 1.46 -13.76 -1.85
N SER A 211 0.49 -13.21 -2.58
CA SER A 211 0.55 -13.20 -4.04
C SER A 211 1.73 -12.36 -4.56
N PRO A 212 2.23 -12.62 -5.79
CA PRO A 212 3.31 -11.84 -6.39
C PRO A 212 3.04 -10.33 -6.52
N GLN A 213 1.78 -9.92 -6.45
CA GLN A 213 1.35 -8.53 -6.40
C GLN A 213 1.85 -7.82 -5.13
N HIS A 214 2.21 -8.56 -4.07
CA HIS A 214 2.80 -8.01 -2.84
C HIS A 214 4.32 -8.04 -2.81
N PHE A 215 4.98 -8.62 -3.80
CA PHE A 215 6.44 -8.72 -3.82
C PHE A 215 7.07 -7.35 -3.87
N GLY A 216 8.25 -7.20 -3.27
CA GLY A 216 8.86 -5.88 -3.11
C GLY A 216 9.07 -5.19 -4.47
N ALA A 217 9.56 -5.95 -5.45
CA ALA A 217 9.74 -5.47 -6.82
C ALA A 217 8.51 -5.62 -7.72
N GLY A 218 7.43 -6.19 -7.19
CA GLY A 218 6.14 -6.25 -7.87
C GLY A 218 5.62 -4.86 -8.20
N ARG A 219 4.91 -4.74 -9.33
CA ARG A 219 4.28 -3.47 -9.72
C ARG A 219 3.23 -3.09 -8.68
N MET A 220 3.33 -1.85 -8.19
CA MET A 220 2.31 -1.26 -7.33
C MET A 220 1.13 -0.81 -8.22
N ALA A 221 0.40 -1.78 -8.77
CA ALA A 221 -0.65 -1.51 -9.73
C ALA A 221 -1.85 -0.80 -9.03
N PRO A 222 -2.51 0.18 -9.69
CA PRO A 222 -2.30 0.64 -11.06
C PRO A 222 -1.24 1.76 -11.21
N PHE A 223 -0.48 2.07 -10.17
CA PHE A 223 0.43 3.21 -10.08
C PHE A 223 1.74 3.00 -10.85
N ASN A 224 1.69 2.64 -12.13
CA ASN A 224 2.89 2.54 -12.94
C ASN A 224 3.64 3.90 -13.03
N PRO A 225 4.98 3.90 -13.05
CA PRO A 225 5.86 2.73 -13.07
C PRO A 225 6.14 2.11 -11.70
N TYR A 226 5.57 2.61 -10.59
CA TYR A 226 5.92 2.32 -9.18
C TYR A 226 5.91 0.82 -8.83
N ARG A 227 6.81 0.43 -7.93
CA ARG A 227 6.93 -0.89 -7.31
C ARG A 227 6.52 -0.76 -5.86
N ASN A 228 6.15 -1.86 -5.21
CA ASN A 228 5.75 -1.83 -3.80
C ASN A 228 6.84 -1.23 -2.90
N VAL A 229 8.11 -1.57 -3.14
CA VAL A 229 9.25 -1.00 -2.39
C VAL A 229 9.43 0.51 -2.58
N ASP A 230 8.92 1.10 -3.66
CA ASP A 230 9.05 2.55 -3.84
C ASP A 230 8.19 3.35 -2.85
N GLY A 231 7.11 2.76 -2.33
CA GLY A 231 6.30 3.38 -1.27
C GLY A 231 7.03 3.44 0.08
N LEU A 232 8.20 2.79 0.19
CA LEU A 232 9.10 2.93 1.33
C LEU A 232 9.92 4.22 1.28
N SER A 233 9.88 5.03 0.22
CA SER A 233 10.83 6.14 0.13
C SER A 233 10.71 7.14 1.29
N ASN A 234 11.83 7.57 1.86
CA ASN A 234 11.85 8.68 2.83
C ASN A 234 11.41 9.99 2.16
N LYS A 235 11.47 10.10 0.82
CA LYS A 235 11.01 11.28 0.09
C LYS A 235 9.56 11.66 0.35
N TYR A 236 8.70 10.71 0.71
CA TYR A 236 7.34 11.04 1.13
C TYR A 236 7.35 11.98 2.33
N THR A 237 8.17 11.69 3.34
CA THR A 237 8.25 12.49 4.57
C THR A 237 9.30 13.59 4.57
N ASP A 238 10.26 13.54 3.65
CA ASP A 238 11.25 14.61 3.46
C ASP A 238 10.72 15.75 2.56
N GLU A 239 9.93 15.42 1.54
CA GLU A 239 9.58 16.35 0.45
C GLU A 239 8.09 16.65 0.33
N LEU A 240 7.19 15.77 0.82
CA LEU A 240 5.75 15.89 0.58
C LEU A 240 4.94 16.26 1.82
N TYR A 241 5.09 15.52 2.92
CA TYR A 241 4.26 15.72 4.11
C TYR A 241 5.01 15.41 5.41
N SER A 242 4.49 15.98 6.51
CA SER A 242 4.86 15.60 7.87
C SER A 242 3.61 15.54 8.71
N TYR A 243 3.59 14.67 9.71
CA TYR A 243 2.42 14.53 10.58
C TYR A 243 2.51 15.40 11.84
N ALA A 244 1.40 16.06 12.17
CA ALA A 244 1.22 16.66 13.48
C ALA A 244 1.17 15.57 14.57
N PRO A 245 1.74 15.79 15.76
CA PRO A 245 1.67 14.82 16.84
C PRO A 245 0.22 14.56 17.27
N ARG A 246 -0.04 13.35 17.78
CA ARG A 246 -1.34 13.01 18.39
C ARG A 246 -1.69 13.99 19.52
N PRO A 247 -2.98 14.33 19.70
CA PRO A 247 -3.38 15.28 20.73
C PRO A 247 -3.13 14.72 22.13
N THR A 248 -2.54 15.55 22.99
CA THR A 248 -2.30 15.27 24.41
C THR A 248 -3.03 16.28 25.28
N CYS A 249 -3.35 15.91 26.51
CA CYS A 249 -4.01 16.81 27.45
C CYS A 249 -3.45 16.74 28.86
N SER A 250 -3.81 17.76 29.63
CA SER A 250 -3.49 17.92 31.04
C SER A 250 -4.58 18.76 31.69
N PRO A 251 -4.60 18.91 33.03
CA PRO A 251 -5.52 19.83 33.69
C PRO A 251 -5.43 21.29 33.18
N ALA A 252 -4.26 21.70 32.67
CA ALA A 252 -4.06 23.03 32.08
C ALA A 252 -4.52 23.11 30.61
N ASN A 253 -4.70 21.98 29.92
CA ASN A 253 -5.21 21.90 28.56
C ASN A 253 -6.36 20.86 28.46
N PRO A 254 -7.53 21.14 29.09
CA PRO A 254 -8.62 20.19 29.19
C PRO A 254 -9.37 19.98 27.86
N SER A 255 -9.15 20.83 26.85
CA SER A 255 -9.77 20.72 25.53
C SER A 255 -8.90 20.01 24.49
N CYS A 256 -7.70 19.54 24.84
CA CYS A 256 -6.75 18.98 23.87
C CYS A 256 -6.42 19.93 22.70
N GLY A 257 -6.57 21.24 22.90
CA GLY A 257 -6.43 22.24 21.84
C GLY A 257 -7.53 22.21 20.76
N SER A 258 -8.66 21.54 20.99
CA SER A 258 -9.75 21.40 20.00
C SER A 258 -11.12 21.48 20.65
N ARG A 259 -12.06 22.22 20.05
CA ARG A 259 -13.45 22.26 20.52
C ARG A 259 -14.22 20.95 20.32
N PHE A 260 -13.65 20.02 19.57
CA PHE A 260 -14.21 18.69 19.29
C PHE A 260 -13.69 17.61 20.25
N LEU A 261 -12.72 17.95 21.10
CA LEU A 261 -12.09 17.02 22.03
C LEU A 261 -12.26 17.50 23.48
N PHE A 262 -12.09 16.56 24.41
CA PHE A 262 -11.95 16.85 25.82
C PHE A 262 -10.92 15.91 26.45
N CYS A 263 -10.41 16.27 27.62
CA CYS A 263 -9.49 15.46 28.39
C CYS A 263 -10.27 14.57 29.36
N ASP A 264 -10.17 13.26 29.18
CA ASP A 264 -10.72 12.27 30.11
C ASP A 264 -9.77 12.09 31.30
N PHE A 265 -10.29 12.40 32.49
CA PHE A 265 -9.61 12.22 33.76
C PHE A 265 -10.23 11.09 34.59
N SER A 266 -11.34 10.51 34.13
CA SER A 266 -12.17 9.56 34.87
C SER A 266 -11.73 8.10 34.66
N HIS A 267 -11.00 7.80 33.57
CA HIS A 267 -10.59 6.43 33.22
C HIS A 267 -9.08 6.20 33.27
N GLY A 268 -8.41 6.77 34.30
CA GLY A 268 -6.98 6.56 34.57
C GLY A 268 -6.11 7.70 34.04
N ALA A 269 -5.04 7.37 33.30
CA ALA A 269 -4.13 8.37 32.76
C ALA A 269 -4.88 9.34 31.82
N ALA A 270 -4.61 10.64 32.01
CA ALA A 270 -5.23 11.72 31.26
C ALA A 270 -5.02 11.50 29.76
N ARG A 271 -6.11 11.50 28.99
CA ARG A 271 -6.06 11.26 27.55
C ARG A 271 -7.14 12.05 26.83
N CYS A 272 -6.82 12.47 25.62
CA CYS A 272 -7.78 13.12 24.74
C CYS A 272 -8.83 12.13 24.24
N VAL A 273 -10.08 12.57 24.26
CA VAL A 273 -11.25 11.80 23.83
C VAL A 273 -12.12 12.69 22.95
N SER A 274 -12.76 12.09 21.94
CA SER A 274 -13.72 12.81 21.10
C SER A 274 -14.95 13.22 21.91
N LYS A 275 -15.45 14.44 21.72
CA LYS A 275 -16.69 14.87 22.38
C LYS A 275 -17.90 14.09 21.87
N VAL A 276 -18.89 13.96 22.74
CA VAL A 276 -20.16 13.26 22.49
C VAL A 276 -21.16 14.22 21.85
N ARG A 277 -21.77 13.83 20.73
CA ARG A 277 -22.82 14.62 20.08
C ARG A 277 -24.08 14.73 20.96
N VAL A 278 -24.88 15.76 20.74
CA VAL A 278 -26.20 15.90 21.38
C VAL A 278 -27.05 14.63 21.15
N GLY A 279 -27.68 14.12 22.22
CA GLY A 279 -28.42 12.86 22.25
C GLY A 279 -27.57 11.62 22.56
N GLY A 280 -26.23 11.76 22.56
CA GLY A 280 -25.30 10.70 22.91
C GLY A 280 -25.10 10.51 24.42
N SER A 281 -24.50 9.37 24.80
CA SER A 281 -24.18 9.03 26.18
C SER A 281 -22.87 9.66 26.64
N CYS A 282 -22.94 10.47 27.69
CA CYS A 282 -21.79 11.05 28.39
C CYS A 282 -21.55 10.39 29.75
N GLN A 283 -22.06 9.17 29.94
CA GLN A 283 -21.86 8.38 31.16
C GLN A 283 -20.37 8.09 31.42
N GLY A 284 -19.98 7.93 32.68
CA GLY A 284 -18.62 7.49 33.05
C GLY A 284 -17.60 8.62 33.19
N PHE A 285 -17.89 9.82 32.66
CA PHE A 285 -17.07 11.02 32.90
C PHE A 285 -17.58 11.77 34.13
N VAL A 286 -16.94 11.53 35.28
CA VAL A 286 -17.44 11.91 36.62
C VAL A 286 -16.65 13.04 37.28
N ARG A 287 -15.57 13.52 36.65
CA ARG A 287 -14.68 14.56 37.21
C ARG A 287 -14.97 15.96 36.66
N GLY A 288 -16.16 16.16 36.10
CA GLY A 288 -16.58 17.44 35.54
C GLY A 288 -16.00 17.72 34.14
N GLU A 289 -15.66 16.67 33.38
CA GLU A 289 -15.17 16.80 32.02
C GLU A 289 -16.22 17.42 31.07
N ASP A 290 -15.77 18.31 30.19
CA ASP A 290 -16.58 18.91 29.12
C ASP A 290 -16.77 17.93 27.95
N SER A 291 -17.49 16.83 28.23
CA SER A 291 -17.63 15.68 27.33
C SER A 291 -18.59 15.91 26.17
N CYS A 292 -19.43 16.95 26.19
CA CYS A 292 -20.49 17.15 25.20
C CYS A 292 -20.15 18.19 24.13
N TYR A 293 -20.37 17.84 22.87
CA TYR A 293 -20.25 18.74 21.73
C TYR A 293 -21.53 19.57 21.58
N ASN A 294 -21.42 20.91 21.65
CA ASN A 294 -22.55 21.86 21.60
C ASN A 294 -23.66 21.56 22.63
N GLY A 295 -23.28 21.05 23.81
CA GLY A 295 -24.23 20.61 24.82
C GLY A 295 -23.63 20.51 26.21
N VAL A 296 -24.44 20.03 27.16
CA VAL A 296 -24.02 19.76 28.54
C VAL A 296 -24.45 18.35 28.91
N CYS A 297 -23.62 17.63 29.67
CA CYS A 297 -23.96 16.30 30.15
C CYS A 297 -25.01 16.41 31.26
N GLN A 298 -26.23 15.93 31.00
CA GLN A 298 -27.36 16.02 31.92
C GLN A 298 -28.12 14.70 31.97
N GLY A 299 -28.06 14.03 33.12
CA GLY A 299 -28.64 12.69 33.29
C GLY A 299 -27.98 11.65 32.37
N SER A 300 -26.64 11.67 32.31
CA SER A 300 -25.81 10.78 31.46
C SER A 300 -26.02 10.93 29.94
N VAL A 301 -26.74 11.95 29.50
CA VAL A 301 -26.97 12.24 28.08
C VAL A 301 -26.56 13.66 27.76
N CYS A 302 -25.91 13.86 26.62
CA CYS A 302 -25.61 15.21 26.13
C CYS A 302 -26.90 15.89 25.65
N ARG A 303 -27.30 16.95 26.36
CA ARG A 303 -28.47 17.76 26.00
C ARG A 303 -28.02 19.08 25.37
N PRO A 304 -28.82 19.68 24.47
CA PRO A 304 -28.54 21.02 23.97
C PRO A 304 -28.34 21.97 25.14
N GLY A 305 -27.20 22.65 25.20
CA GLY A 305 -27.00 23.76 26.13
C GLY A 305 -27.78 24.98 25.63
N ALA A 306 -28.00 25.97 26.48
CA ALA A 306 -28.42 27.30 26.02
C ALA A 306 -27.29 27.91 25.19
N VAL A 307 -27.28 27.66 23.87
CA VAL A 307 -26.26 28.17 22.96
C VAL A 307 -26.62 29.63 22.62
N ARG A 308 -25.73 30.57 22.96
CA ARG A 308 -25.65 31.87 22.26
C ARG A 308 -25.60 31.59 20.76
N PRO A 309 -26.41 32.24 19.92
CA PRO A 309 -26.48 31.92 18.50
C PRO A 309 -25.09 32.04 17.88
N ILE A 310 -24.52 30.91 17.48
CA ILE A 310 -23.46 30.91 16.49
C ILE A 310 -24.16 31.39 15.22
N THR A 311 -23.82 32.61 14.82
CA THR A 311 -24.11 33.14 13.50
C THR A 311 -23.90 32.03 12.48
N VAL A 312 -25.00 31.60 11.88
CA VAL A 312 -24.99 30.86 10.62
C VAL A 312 -23.98 31.57 9.74
N ALA A 313 -22.86 30.90 9.44
CA ALA A 313 -21.92 31.39 8.46
C ALA A 313 -22.71 31.74 7.21
N PRO A 314 -22.45 32.89 6.57
CA PRO A 314 -23.27 33.36 5.47
C PRO A 314 -23.37 32.24 4.44
N SER A 315 -24.57 32.07 3.91
CA SER A 315 -24.77 31.40 2.64
C SER A 315 -23.72 31.95 1.69
N VAL A 316 -22.68 31.16 1.43
CA VAL A 316 -21.72 31.49 0.39
C VAL A 316 -22.57 31.48 -0.86
N THR A 317 -22.83 32.68 -1.37
CA THR A 317 -23.20 32.90 -2.74
C THR A 317 -22.06 32.28 -3.52
N VAL A 318 -22.25 31.01 -3.88
CA VAL A 318 -21.48 30.36 -4.94
C VAL A 318 -21.55 31.36 -6.06
N ARG A 319 -20.42 32.01 -6.36
CA ARG A 319 -20.31 32.84 -7.54
C ARG A 319 -20.89 32.02 -8.68
N PRO A 320 -21.84 32.55 -9.47
CA PRO A 320 -22.33 31.83 -10.63
C PRO A 320 -21.09 31.37 -11.41
N PRO A 321 -21.15 30.15 -11.98
CA PRO A 321 -19.98 29.52 -12.56
C PRO A 321 -19.30 30.54 -13.45
N VAL A 322 -18.07 30.93 -13.10
CA VAL A 322 -17.16 31.37 -14.15
C VAL A 322 -17.19 30.19 -15.09
N ASN A 323 -17.81 30.39 -16.25
CA ASN A 323 -18.00 29.39 -17.28
C ASN A 323 -16.72 28.55 -17.31
N ALA A 324 -16.78 27.37 -16.68
CA ALA A 324 -15.72 26.41 -16.80
C ALA A 324 -15.73 26.12 -18.29
N PRO A 325 -14.63 26.35 -19.03
CA PRO A 325 -14.55 25.84 -20.37
C PRO A 325 -14.64 24.33 -20.23
N ARG A 326 -15.81 23.76 -20.55
CA ARG A 326 -15.97 22.35 -20.89
C ARG A 326 -14.98 22.09 -22.03
N ALA A 327 -13.78 21.61 -21.69
CA ALA A 327 -12.77 20.99 -22.56
C ALA A 327 -11.32 21.01 -22.01
N ALA A 328 -11.08 21.35 -20.73
CA ALA A 328 -9.71 21.56 -20.23
C ALA A 328 -8.84 20.28 -20.08
N ASP A 329 -9.41 19.07 -20.07
CA ASP A 329 -8.66 17.83 -19.81
C ASP A 329 -8.65 16.83 -20.99
N CYS A 330 -8.90 17.33 -22.21
CA CYS A 330 -8.93 16.48 -23.39
C CYS A 330 -7.61 16.54 -24.17
N TRP A 331 -6.55 15.95 -23.63
CA TRP A 331 -5.23 16.01 -24.27
C TRP A 331 -4.76 14.64 -24.76
N ASN A 332 -3.87 14.68 -25.75
CA ASN A 332 -2.99 13.55 -26.04
C ASN A 332 -1.74 13.69 -25.18
N GLU A 333 -1.22 12.57 -24.71
CA GLU A 333 0.03 12.50 -23.96
C GLU A 333 1.23 12.11 -24.86
N ASN A 334 0.97 11.79 -26.14
CA ASN A 334 2.00 11.44 -27.12
C ASN A 334 1.77 12.13 -28.47
N GLN A 335 2.85 12.65 -29.06
CA GLN A 335 2.82 13.33 -30.35
C GLN A 335 2.38 12.49 -31.56
N CYS A 336 2.39 11.16 -31.42
CA CYS A 336 1.98 10.22 -32.46
C CYS A 336 0.55 9.72 -32.31
N CYS A 337 -0.19 10.15 -31.27
CA CYS A 337 -1.59 9.75 -31.04
C CYS A 337 -2.49 9.98 -32.26
N GLN A 338 -2.33 11.08 -33.00
CA GLN A 338 -3.11 11.35 -34.22
C GLN A 338 -2.77 10.39 -35.37
N THR A 339 -1.49 10.00 -35.49
CA THR A 339 -1.03 9.05 -36.51
C THR A 339 -1.53 7.64 -36.19
N TRP A 340 -1.42 7.22 -34.93
CA TRP A 340 -1.91 5.93 -34.45
C TRP A 340 -3.43 5.81 -34.55
N ALA A 341 -4.17 6.87 -34.20
CA ALA A 341 -5.61 6.91 -34.37
C ALA A 341 -6.01 6.75 -35.85
N ALA A 342 -5.31 7.44 -36.77
CA ALA A 342 -5.52 7.29 -38.21
C ALA A 342 -5.16 5.88 -38.74
N GLN A 343 -4.29 5.15 -38.04
CA GLN A 343 -3.92 3.75 -38.33
C GLN A 343 -4.88 2.71 -37.69
N GLY A 344 -5.92 3.15 -36.97
CA GLY A 344 -6.91 2.29 -36.34
C GLY A 344 -6.55 1.78 -34.94
N GLU A 345 -5.50 2.35 -34.30
CA GLU A 345 -5.07 1.94 -32.96
C GLU A 345 -6.14 2.19 -31.88
N CYS A 346 -7.04 3.15 -32.08
CA CYS A 346 -8.17 3.37 -31.18
C CYS A 346 -9.04 2.12 -30.97
N THR A 347 -9.03 1.20 -31.95
CA THR A 347 -9.73 -0.09 -31.87
C THR A 347 -8.78 -1.22 -31.47
N ARG A 348 -7.56 -1.26 -32.04
CA ARG A 348 -6.60 -2.37 -31.81
C ARG A 348 -5.87 -2.30 -30.46
N ASN A 349 -5.62 -1.10 -29.96
CA ASN A 349 -4.94 -0.82 -28.70
C ASN A 349 -5.81 0.09 -27.81
N ARG A 350 -7.05 -0.33 -27.61
CA ARG A 350 -8.11 0.47 -26.97
C ARG A 350 -7.72 1.02 -25.60
N GLY A 351 -7.08 0.22 -24.73
CA GLY A 351 -6.70 0.67 -23.39
C GLY A 351 -5.70 1.82 -23.40
N TYR A 352 -4.57 1.63 -24.10
CA TYR A 352 -3.55 2.66 -24.23
C TYR A 352 -4.10 3.92 -24.92
N MET A 353 -4.83 3.73 -26.02
CA MET A 353 -5.36 4.86 -26.78
C MET A 353 -6.45 5.61 -26.02
N GLN A 354 -7.18 4.95 -25.11
CA GLN A 354 -8.14 5.58 -24.21
C GLN A 354 -7.50 6.39 -23.10
N ASP A 355 -6.35 5.97 -22.59
CA ASP A 355 -5.70 6.65 -21.47
C ASP A 355 -4.79 7.78 -21.95
N PHE A 356 -4.10 7.60 -23.07
CA PHE A 356 -3.03 8.49 -23.55
C PHE A 356 -3.36 9.25 -24.84
N CYS A 357 -4.35 8.81 -25.63
CA CYS A 357 -4.70 9.40 -26.93
C CYS A 357 -6.18 9.79 -27.04
N LYS A 358 -6.75 10.22 -25.91
CA LYS A 358 -8.17 10.53 -25.70
C LYS A 358 -8.76 11.40 -26.80
N ALA A 359 -8.04 12.47 -27.13
CA ALA A 359 -8.50 13.46 -28.07
C ALA A 359 -8.41 12.97 -29.53
N SER A 360 -7.35 12.24 -29.89
CA SER A 360 -7.23 11.63 -31.22
C SER A 360 -8.19 10.47 -31.47
N CYS A 361 -8.64 9.78 -30.42
CA CYS A 361 -9.63 8.71 -30.51
C CYS A 361 -11.08 9.19 -30.33
N ASN A 362 -11.32 10.50 -30.39
CA ASN A 362 -12.65 11.12 -30.24
C ASN A 362 -13.38 10.73 -28.95
N ILE A 363 -12.64 10.39 -27.89
CA ILE A 363 -13.19 10.09 -26.57
C ILE A 363 -13.63 11.39 -25.87
N CYS A 364 -12.98 12.49 -26.23
CA CYS A 364 -13.31 13.83 -25.81
C CYS A 364 -12.94 14.83 -26.93
N THR A 365 -13.32 16.10 -26.80
CA THR A 365 -12.96 17.17 -27.74
C THR A 365 -12.13 18.25 -27.03
N PRO A 366 -10.87 18.51 -27.44
CA PRO A 366 -10.03 19.56 -26.87
C PRO A 366 -10.49 20.96 -27.25
N ASN A 367 -10.22 21.92 -26.38
CA ASN A 367 -10.33 23.35 -26.65
C ASN A 367 -9.00 24.03 -26.26
N PRO A 368 -8.22 24.55 -27.21
CA PRO A 368 -8.52 24.66 -28.65
C PRO A 368 -8.45 23.30 -29.41
N PRO A 369 -9.18 23.14 -30.54
CA PRO A 369 -9.25 21.88 -31.29
C PRO A 369 -7.90 21.38 -31.85
N ILE A 370 -7.72 20.05 -31.98
CA ILE A 370 -6.56 19.42 -32.66
C ILE A 370 -6.70 19.59 -34.18
N ARG A 371 -6.40 20.78 -34.67
CA ARG A 371 -6.38 21.07 -36.11
C ARG A 371 -5.06 21.68 -36.55
N ASP A 372 -4.41 22.43 -35.67
CA ASP A 372 -3.11 23.03 -35.93
C ASP A 372 -1.97 22.12 -35.44
N ASP A 373 -1.02 21.90 -36.34
CA ASP A 373 0.16 21.09 -36.07
C ASP A 373 1.25 21.89 -35.33
N CYS A 374 1.25 23.22 -35.43
CA CYS A 374 2.24 24.11 -34.81
C CYS A 374 1.56 25.16 -33.90
N SER A 375 0.82 24.68 -32.90
CA SER A 375 0.24 25.52 -31.85
C SER A 375 0.71 25.11 -30.46
N ASP A 376 0.73 26.09 -29.57
CA ASP A 376 0.65 25.83 -28.14
C ASP A 376 -0.81 25.67 -27.77
N ARG A 377 -1.11 24.58 -27.08
CA ARG A 377 -2.47 24.17 -26.76
C ARG A 377 -2.82 24.43 -25.30
N HIS A 378 -1.81 24.74 -24.48
CA HIS A 378 -1.99 25.15 -23.09
C HIS A 378 -1.54 26.60 -22.88
N PRO A 379 -2.30 27.43 -22.13
CA PRO A 379 -1.93 28.83 -21.86
C PRO A 379 -0.54 29.00 -21.22
N SER A 380 -0.11 28.03 -20.41
CA SER A 380 1.18 28.06 -19.71
C SER A 380 2.38 27.54 -20.52
N CYS A 381 2.21 27.15 -21.80
CA CYS A 381 3.31 26.60 -22.61
C CYS A 381 4.55 27.51 -22.66
N GLY A 382 4.36 28.83 -22.76
CA GLY A 382 5.49 29.78 -22.79
C GLY A 382 6.28 29.80 -21.48
N SER A 383 5.57 29.73 -20.34
CA SER A 383 6.19 29.66 -19.01
C SER A 383 6.97 28.36 -18.84
N TRP A 384 6.37 27.23 -19.19
CA TRP A 384 7.00 25.92 -19.06
C TRP A 384 8.20 25.74 -19.98
N ALA A 385 8.13 26.27 -21.19
CA ALA A 385 9.30 26.30 -22.07
C ALA A 385 10.45 27.13 -21.45
N ALA A 386 10.13 28.28 -20.85
CA ALA A 386 11.13 29.12 -20.17
C ALA A 386 11.76 28.44 -18.94
N THR A 387 11.04 27.55 -18.24
CA THR A 387 11.56 26.78 -17.09
C THR A 387 12.24 25.46 -17.48
N GLY A 388 12.39 25.20 -18.79
CA GLY A 388 13.09 24.03 -19.33
C GLY A 388 12.25 22.76 -19.43
N GLU A 389 10.91 22.85 -19.40
CA GLU A 389 10.05 21.67 -19.53
C GLU A 389 10.16 21.00 -20.91
N CYS A 390 10.55 21.73 -21.95
CA CYS A 390 10.78 21.16 -23.29
C CYS A 390 11.86 20.08 -23.32
N THR A 391 12.78 20.06 -22.33
CA THR A 391 13.78 19.01 -22.15
C THR A 391 13.44 18.06 -21.00
N LYS A 392 12.81 18.53 -19.92
CA LYS A 392 12.42 17.69 -18.77
C LYS A 392 11.21 16.81 -19.04
N ASN A 393 10.25 17.30 -19.83
CA ASN A 393 9.01 16.62 -20.17
C ASN A 393 8.76 16.65 -21.70
N PRO A 394 9.65 16.01 -22.48
CA PRO A 394 9.68 16.19 -23.92
C PRO A 394 8.41 15.65 -24.61
N ASP A 395 7.84 14.53 -24.14
CA ASP A 395 6.70 13.88 -24.80
C ASP A 395 5.41 14.71 -24.68
N TRP A 396 5.14 15.22 -23.48
CA TRP A 396 3.97 16.07 -23.25
C TRP A 396 4.14 17.44 -23.89
N MET A 397 5.32 18.05 -23.75
CA MET A 397 5.60 19.39 -24.27
C MET A 397 5.70 19.41 -25.80
N THR A 398 6.22 18.35 -26.42
CA THR A 398 6.20 18.23 -27.88
C THR A 398 4.79 17.96 -28.41
N GLU A 399 3.88 17.35 -27.65
CA GLU A 399 2.50 17.20 -28.09
C GLU A 399 1.66 18.46 -27.88
N ASN A 400 1.82 19.14 -26.75
CA ASN A 400 0.89 20.19 -26.32
C ASN A 400 1.48 21.61 -26.38
N CYS A 401 2.79 21.77 -26.51
CA CYS A 401 3.51 23.05 -26.46
C CYS A 401 4.55 23.19 -27.60
N ARG A 402 4.19 22.78 -28.83
CA ARG A 402 5.13 22.73 -29.95
C ARG A 402 5.75 24.08 -30.31
N ARG A 403 4.98 25.16 -30.24
CA ARG A 403 5.45 26.49 -30.63
C ARG A 403 6.42 27.02 -29.59
N SER A 404 6.04 26.95 -28.31
CA SER A 404 6.91 27.34 -27.19
C SER A 404 8.19 26.51 -27.11
N CYS A 405 8.15 25.24 -27.53
CA CYS A 405 9.34 24.37 -27.58
C CYS A 405 10.11 24.40 -28.90
N ASN A 406 9.78 25.29 -29.85
CA ASN A 406 10.41 25.38 -31.17
C ASN A 406 10.42 24.04 -31.96
N ARG A 407 9.36 23.24 -31.83
CA ARG A 407 9.20 21.91 -32.46
C ARG A 407 8.34 21.93 -33.73
N CYS A 408 8.20 23.10 -34.35
CA CYS A 408 7.37 23.29 -35.54
C CYS A 408 8.08 23.05 -36.87
N THR A 409 9.38 22.75 -36.86
CA THR A 409 10.18 22.54 -38.07
C THR A 409 9.85 21.25 -38.83
N ARG A 410 9.18 20.30 -38.17
CA ARG A 410 8.71 19.04 -38.77
C ARG A 410 7.29 18.77 -38.32
N THR A 411 6.44 18.29 -39.24
CA THR A 411 5.07 17.97 -38.87
C THR A 411 5.00 16.74 -37.95
N ARG A 412 3.91 16.57 -37.18
CA ARG A 412 3.66 15.32 -36.42
C ARG A 412 3.70 14.11 -37.33
N ALA A 413 3.06 14.21 -38.50
CA ALA A 413 3.11 13.18 -39.52
C ALA A 413 4.56 12.90 -39.94
N GLN A 414 5.37 13.90 -40.31
CA GLN A 414 6.78 13.67 -40.69
C GLN A 414 7.65 13.10 -39.56
N THR A 415 7.35 13.46 -38.31
CA THR A 415 8.06 12.98 -37.12
C THR A 415 7.71 11.52 -36.83
N CYS A 416 6.43 11.17 -36.92
CA CYS A 416 5.91 9.83 -36.65
C CYS A 416 5.99 8.89 -37.89
N SER A 417 6.18 9.42 -39.10
CA SER A 417 6.33 8.65 -40.36
C SER A 417 7.74 8.11 -40.58
N ARG A 418 8.76 8.62 -39.87
CA ARG A 418 10.13 8.04 -39.95
C ARG A 418 10.24 6.66 -39.30
N ALA A 419 9.20 6.19 -38.62
CA ALA A 419 9.04 4.79 -38.23
C ALA A 419 8.54 3.87 -39.37
N SER A 420 8.26 4.42 -40.57
CA SER A 420 7.77 3.68 -41.74
C SER A 420 8.82 3.47 -42.86
N GLN A 421 10.05 3.98 -42.71
CA GLN A 421 11.13 3.78 -43.69
C GLN A 421 12.51 3.53 -43.06
N SER A 422 12.58 3.04 -41.82
CA SER A 422 13.56 1.99 -41.57
C SER A 422 12.92 0.72 -42.14
N GLN A 423 13.66 -0.05 -42.94
CA GLN A 423 13.45 -1.50 -42.99
C GLN A 423 13.00 -1.92 -41.60
N ALA A 424 11.89 -2.65 -41.50
CA ALA A 424 11.46 -3.23 -40.24
C ALA A 424 12.72 -3.70 -39.54
N THR A 425 13.15 -2.99 -38.49
CA THR A 425 14.17 -3.53 -37.60
C THR A 425 13.50 -4.81 -37.21
N PRO A 426 14.02 -5.99 -37.61
CA PRO A 426 13.34 -7.24 -37.34
C PRO A 426 12.97 -7.18 -35.87
N ALA A 427 11.66 -7.36 -35.58
CA ALA A 427 11.11 -7.29 -34.22
C ALA A 427 12.20 -7.80 -33.29
N PRO A 428 12.74 -6.96 -32.37
CA PRO A 428 14.07 -7.11 -31.80
C PRO A 428 14.28 -8.57 -31.59
N ARG A 429 15.12 -9.18 -32.46
CA ARG A 429 15.15 -10.63 -32.73
C ARG A 429 14.86 -11.30 -31.41
N LYS A 430 13.64 -11.87 -31.20
CA LYS A 430 13.11 -12.30 -29.87
C LYS A 430 14.33 -12.60 -29.04
N GLN A 431 14.73 -11.70 -28.13
CA GLN A 431 16.01 -11.87 -27.47
C GLN A 431 15.95 -13.28 -26.94
N GLN A 432 16.74 -14.18 -27.51
CA GLN A 432 16.78 -15.56 -27.09
C GLN A 432 17.48 -15.41 -25.76
N CYS A 433 16.69 -15.12 -24.73
CA CYS A 433 17.13 -15.25 -23.38
C CYS A 433 17.56 -16.71 -23.32
N GLU A 434 18.86 -16.95 -23.23
CA GLU A 434 19.37 -18.26 -22.85
C GLU A 434 18.99 -18.43 -21.38
N ASN A 435 17.72 -18.77 -21.15
CA ASN A 435 17.14 -18.94 -19.84
C ASN A 435 16.43 -20.29 -19.77
N SER A 436 16.26 -20.78 -18.55
CA SER A 436 15.56 -22.02 -18.32
C SER A 436 14.11 -21.93 -18.84
N PRO A 437 13.59 -22.99 -19.49
CA PRO A 437 12.18 -23.04 -19.87
C PRO A 437 11.31 -23.03 -18.62
N GLY A 438 10.13 -22.40 -18.71
CA GLY A 438 9.23 -22.22 -17.57
C GLY A 438 9.39 -20.87 -16.89
N CYS A 439 8.93 -20.75 -15.65
CA CYS A 439 8.87 -19.48 -14.94
C CYS A 439 9.87 -19.46 -13.78
N PHE A 440 11.17 -19.36 -14.07
CA PHE A 440 12.22 -19.37 -13.04
C PHE A 440 13.06 -18.08 -13.04
N ASN A 441 13.73 -17.86 -11.92
CA ASN A 441 14.87 -16.96 -11.82
C ASN A 441 16.14 -17.76 -12.15
N GLU A 442 17.13 -17.10 -12.77
CA GLU A 442 18.38 -17.73 -13.19
C GLU A 442 19.50 -17.54 -12.15
N PHE A 443 19.31 -16.63 -11.18
CA PHE A 443 20.29 -16.30 -10.15
C PHE A 443 19.64 -16.12 -8.77
N ALA A 444 20.35 -16.57 -7.72
CA ALA A 444 19.92 -16.38 -6.33
C ALA A 444 19.83 -14.91 -5.91
N CYS A 445 20.53 -14.02 -6.62
CA CYS A 445 20.50 -12.58 -6.39
C CYS A 445 19.28 -11.87 -7.00
N CYS A 446 18.48 -12.54 -7.82
CA CYS A 446 17.31 -11.96 -8.48
C CYS A 446 16.33 -11.25 -7.52
N PRO A 447 15.96 -11.83 -6.36
CA PRO A 447 15.08 -11.16 -5.41
C PRO A 447 15.64 -9.80 -4.94
N LEU A 448 16.93 -9.75 -4.63
CA LEU A 448 17.57 -8.52 -4.15
C LEU A 448 17.75 -7.48 -5.26
N TRP A 449 18.26 -7.88 -6.43
CA TRP A 449 18.42 -6.97 -7.57
C TRP A 449 17.07 -6.39 -8.01
N ALA A 450 16.02 -7.19 -7.93
CA ALA A 450 14.66 -6.73 -8.22
C ALA A 450 14.23 -5.63 -7.23
N ILE A 451 14.43 -5.82 -5.93
CA ILE A 451 14.16 -4.81 -4.89
C ILE A 451 15.02 -3.56 -5.09
N GLN A 452 16.28 -3.70 -5.51
CA GLN A 452 17.20 -2.60 -5.80
C GLN A 452 16.84 -1.76 -7.04
N GLY A 453 15.78 -2.12 -7.78
CA GLY A 453 15.33 -1.32 -8.93
C GLY A 453 15.87 -1.77 -10.26
N GLN A 454 16.63 -2.87 -10.29
CA GLN A 454 17.21 -3.38 -11.54
C GLN A 454 16.12 -3.81 -12.54
N CYS A 455 14.92 -4.20 -12.09
CA CYS A 455 13.81 -4.48 -13.01
C CYS A 455 13.47 -3.27 -13.92
N ARG A 456 13.79 -2.04 -13.49
CA ARG A 456 13.66 -0.82 -14.31
C ARG A 456 14.96 -0.42 -14.99
N THR A 457 16.03 -0.32 -14.21
CA THR A 457 17.31 0.26 -14.69
C THR A 457 18.09 -0.71 -15.57
N ASN A 458 17.91 -2.02 -15.37
CA ASN A 458 18.51 -3.11 -16.13
C ASN A 458 17.43 -4.09 -16.63
N SER A 459 16.37 -3.52 -17.23
CA SER A 459 15.15 -4.26 -17.55
C SER A 459 15.38 -5.41 -18.54
N GLN A 460 16.29 -5.29 -19.51
CA GLN A 460 16.57 -6.36 -20.46
C GLN A 460 17.12 -7.61 -19.76
N PHE A 461 18.15 -7.46 -18.93
CA PHE A 461 18.71 -8.57 -18.17
C PHE A 461 17.69 -9.12 -17.18
N MET A 462 17.06 -8.25 -16.40
CA MET A 462 16.17 -8.67 -15.31
C MET A 462 14.88 -9.32 -15.82
N THR A 463 14.33 -8.89 -16.96
CA THR A 463 13.15 -9.54 -17.56
C THR A 463 13.48 -10.87 -18.24
N CYS A 464 14.73 -11.10 -18.65
CA CYS A 464 15.19 -12.42 -19.12
C CYS A 464 15.53 -13.37 -17.96
N GLN A 465 16.29 -12.87 -16.99
CA GLN A 465 17.02 -13.69 -16.01
C GLN A 465 16.35 -13.71 -14.62
N CYS A 466 15.53 -12.73 -14.28
CA CYS A 466 14.90 -12.58 -12.96
C CYS A 466 13.38 -12.45 -13.08
N ARG A 467 12.79 -13.35 -13.87
CA ARG A 467 11.38 -13.25 -14.29
C ARG A 467 10.41 -13.32 -13.13
N VAL A 468 10.66 -14.18 -12.16
CA VAL A 468 9.77 -14.34 -11.00
C VAL A 468 9.90 -13.14 -10.07
N SER A 469 11.13 -12.75 -9.73
CA SER A 469 11.38 -11.59 -8.85
C SER A 469 10.90 -10.27 -9.43
N CYS A 470 10.93 -10.09 -10.75
CA CYS A 470 10.37 -8.90 -11.41
C CYS A 470 8.88 -9.01 -11.74
N GLY A 471 8.22 -10.11 -11.36
CA GLY A 471 6.79 -10.34 -11.63
C GLY A 471 6.45 -10.45 -13.12
N MET A 472 7.40 -10.89 -13.96
CA MET A 472 7.20 -11.13 -15.39
C MET A 472 6.48 -12.45 -15.67
N CYS A 473 6.52 -13.38 -14.72
CA CYS A 473 5.75 -14.60 -14.74
C CYS A 473 5.48 -15.06 -13.30
N PHE A 474 4.52 -15.97 -13.13
CA PHE A 474 4.15 -16.54 -11.84
C PHE A 474 4.12 -18.07 -11.97
N PRO A 475 4.96 -18.81 -11.24
CA PRO A 475 4.95 -20.27 -11.28
C PRO A 475 3.69 -20.79 -10.59
N SER A 476 3.04 -21.77 -11.22
CA SER A 476 1.86 -22.46 -10.66
C SER A 476 2.20 -23.82 -10.08
N ASP A 477 3.40 -24.31 -10.37
CA ASP A 477 3.89 -25.67 -10.12
C ASP A 477 4.86 -25.74 -8.93
N TYR A 478 5.29 -24.61 -8.39
CA TYR A 478 6.12 -24.58 -7.19
C TYR A 478 5.93 -23.30 -6.35
N PRO A 479 6.19 -23.37 -5.04
CA PRO A 479 6.01 -22.25 -4.12
C PRO A 479 7.25 -21.34 -4.05
N TYR A 480 7.38 -20.38 -4.99
CA TYR A 480 8.50 -19.45 -5.00
C TYR A 480 8.66 -18.68 -3.68
N GLY A 481 9.89 -18.52 -3.22
CA GLY A 481 10.26 -17.88 -1.96
C GLY A 481 10.34 -18.82 -0.76
N ALA A 482 9.67 -19.97 -0.79
CA ALA A 482 9.85 -21.02 0.21
C ALA A 482 11.23 -21.69 0.08
N CYS A 483 11.78 -22.16 1.21
CA CYS A 483 13.02 -22.94 1.27
C CYS A 483 12.74 -24.40 0.86
N VAL A 484 12.46 -24.60 -0.42
CA VAL A 484 12.22 -25.92 -1.03
C VAL A 484 12.90 -25.99 -2.40
N ASP A 485 12.95 -27.18 -2.99
CA ASP A 485 13.36 -27.34 -4.37
C ASP A 485 12.18 -27.07 -5.32
N TYR A 486 12.39 -26.20 -6.30
CA TYR A 486 11.38 -25.83 -7.30
C TYR A 486 11.32 -26.82 -8.47
N HIS A 487 12.34 -27.66 -8.61
CA HIS A 487 12.37 -28.71 -9.62
C HIS A 487 12.51 -30.09 -8.99
N ARG A 488 11.72 -31.05 -9.48
CA ARG A 488 11.68 -32.42 -8.94
C ARG A 488 13.03 -33.15 -9.00
N ASP A 489 13.87 -32.81 -9.97
CA ASP A 489 15.16 -33.48 -10.19
C ASP A 489 16.31 -32.83 -9.37
N CYS A 490 16.03 -31.79 -8.60
CA CYS A 490 17.02 -31.12 -7.75
C CYS A 490 17.81 -32.07 -6.83
N PRO A 491 17.19 -33.07 -6.14
CA PRO A 491 17.94 -34.02 -5.33
C PRO A 491 18.93 -34.87 -6.14
N ALA A 492 18.59 -35.21 -7.39
CA ALA A 492 19.46 -35.97 -8.26
C ALA A 492 20.64 -35.11 -8.75
N TRP A 493 20.36 -33.90 -9.23
CA TRP A 493 21.39 -32.96 -9.69
C TRP A 493 22.33 -32.53 -8.56
N ALA A 494 21.81 -32.34 -7.34
CA ALA A 494 22.63 -32.04 -6.17
C ALA A 494 23.61 -33.18 -5.84
N ARG A 495 23.17 -34.45 -5.93
CA ARG A 495 24.06 -35.62 -5.77
C ARG A 495 25.15 -35.69 -6.84
N LEU A 496 24.89 -35.15 -8.04
CA LEU A 496 25.88 -35.04 -9.13
C LEU A 496 26.82 -33.82 -8.98
N GLY A 497 26.67 -33.04 -7.91
CA GLY A 497 27.51 -31.88 -7.62
C GLY A 497 27.17 -30.64 -8.44
N GLU A 498 25.97 -30.55 -9.01
CA GLU A 498 25.56 -29.42 -9.87
C GLU A 498 25.36 -28.11 -9.10
N CYS A 499 25.11 -28.18 -7.79
CA CYS A 499 24.91 -27.01 -6.93
C CYS A 499 26.04 -25.97 -7.00
N ARG A 500 27.29 -26.40 -7.27
CA ARG A 500 28.46 -25.50 -7.36
C ARG A 500 28.84 -25.12 -8.79
N LYS A 501 28.18 -25.71 -9.79
CA LYS A 501 28.51 -25.54 -11.21
C LYS A 501 27.55 -24.61 -11.93
N ASN A 502 26.31 -24.53 -11.44
CA ASN A 502 25.23 -23.84 -12.10
C ASN A 502 24.53 -22.86 -11.13
N PRO A 503 24.66 -21.54 -11.31
CA PRO A 503 23.99 -20.53 -10.47
C PRO A 503 22.47 -20.69 -10.39
N TRP A 504 21.85 -21.28 -11.41
CA TRP A 504 20.42 -21.61 -11.41
C TRP A 504 20.05 -22.56 -10.28
N MET A 505 20.95 -23.49 -9.92
CA MET A 505 20.73 -24.45 -8.83
C MET A 505 20.62 -23.76 -7.47
N GLU A 506 21.34 -22.66 -7.25
CA GLU A 506 21.33 -21.94 -5.98
C GLU A 506 19.96 -21.30 -5.70
N GLU A 507 19.24 -20.90 -6.75
CA GLU A 507 17.93 -20.28 -6.64
C GLU A 507 16.77 -21.27 -6.73
N ASN A 508 16.93 -22.34 -7.52
CA ASN A 508 15.81 -23.23 -7.85
C ASN A 508 15.90 -24.61 -7.18
N CYS A 509 17.06 -24.97 -6.62
CA CYS A 509 17.28 -26.21 -5.87
C CYS A 509 17.71 -25.91 -4.43
N ARG A 510 16.96 -25.00 -3.77
CA ARG A 510 17.39 -24.36 -2.52
C ARG A 510 17.57 -25.32 -1.36
N ALA A 511 16.67 -26.31 -1.23
CA ALA A 511 16.75 -27.29 -0.15
C ALA A 511 17.87 -28.29 -0.39
N SER A 512 17.96 -28.85 -1.60
CA SER A 512 19.00 -29.81 -1.97
C SER A 512 20.40 -29.20 -1.98
N CYS A 513 20.54 -27.94 -2.39
CA CYS A 513 21.81 -27.22 -2.43
C CYS A 513 22.14 -26.48 -1.13
N LYS A 514 21.23 -26.45 -0.15
CA LYS A 514 21.37 -25.69 1.11
C LYS A 514 21.60 -24.19 0.89
N THR A 515 20.91 -23.62 -0.10
CA THR A 515 21.03 -22.21 -0.53
C THR A 515 19.77 -21.41 -0.18
N CYS A 516 19.13 -21.73 0.94
CA CYS A 516 18.00 -20.98 1.47
C CYS A 516 18.44 -19.67 2.13
N PHE A 517 19.01 -18.77 1.33
CA PHE A 517 19.57 -17.51 1.81
C PHE A 517 18.49 -16.61 2.41
N ALA A 518 18.78 -16.04 3.57
CA ALA A 518 18.06 -14.92 4.14
C ALA A 518 18.39 -13.62 3.38
N GLN A 519 17.52 -12.62 3.51
CA GLN A 519 17.68 -11.34 2.80
C GLN A 519 19.01 -10.64 3.12
N TRP A 520 19.53 -10.77 4.34
CA TRP A 520 20.82 -10.19 4.73
C TRP A 520 22.01 -10.94 4.08
N GLU A 521 21.90 -12.27 3.89
CA GLU A 521 22.91 -13.07 3.17
C GLU A 521 22.95 -12.65 1.70
N LEU A 522 21.79 -12.50 1.07
CA LEU A 522 21.70 -11.95 -0.29
C LEU A 522 22.29 -10.54 -0.38
N ARG A 523 22.06 -9.66 0.61
CA ARG A 523 22.66 -8.32 0.65
C ARG A 523 24.18 -8.39 0.73
N SER A 524 24.72 -9.31 1.53
CA SER A 524 26.17 -9.54 1.64
C SER A 524 26.75 -10.08 0.33
N MET A 525 26.11 -11.09 -0.25
CA MET A 525 26.58 -11.80 -1.43
C MET A 525 26.43 -10.99 -2.73
N CYS A 526 25.33 -10.24 -2.87
CA CYS A 526 24.93 -9.62 -4.13
C CYS A 526 24.96 -8.08 -4.09
N GLY A 527 25.38 -7.47 -2.96
CA GLY A 527 25.31 -6.02 -2.72
C GLY A 527 26.37 -5.16 -3.44
N SER A 528 27.39 -5.75 -4.06
CA SER A 528 28.44 -5.00 -4.77
C SER A 528 27.98 -4.59 -6.18
N THR A 529 27.46 -3.38 -6.31
CA THR A 529 27.30 -2.69 -7.59
C THR A 529 28.44 -1.68 -7.78
N SER A 530 29.58 -2.13 -8.30
CA SER A 530 30.54 -1.22 -8.92
C SER A 530 30.90 -1.68 -10.33
N ASN A 531 30.37 -0.93 -11.29
CA ASN A 531 30.74 -0.80 -12.69
C ASN A 531 30.48 -1.96 -13.69
N ALA A 532 29.69 -1.58 -14.69
CA ALA A 532 29.79 -1.92 -16.11
C ALA A 532 29.51 -3.37 -16.53
N GLY A 533 28.38 -3.54 -17.23
CA GLY A 533 28.16 -4.66 -18.15
C GLY A 533 27.89 -6.00 -17.48
N GLY A 534 27.06 -6.81 -18.11
CA GLY A 534 26.98 -8.23 -17.79
C GLY A 534 28.37 -8.86 -17.83
N GLU A 535 28.59 -9.86 -16.98
CA GLU A 535 29.85 -10.58 -16.75
C GLU A 535 30.83 -9.91 -15.76
N ALA A 536 30.47 -9.84 -14.47
CA ALA A 536 31.47 -9.62 -13.42
C ALA A 536 31.20 -10.47 -12.17
N LYS A 537 31.95 -11.58 -12.10
CA LYS A 537 32.29 -12.41 -10.93
C LYS A 537 31.18 -13.24 -10.25
N LEU A 538 30.68 -14.24 -10.96
CA LEU A 538 30.24 -15.52 -10.36
C LEU A 538 31.29 -16.65 -10.61
N ARG A 539 32.57 -16.27 -10.64
CA ARG A 539 33.70 -17.20 -10.45
C ARG A 539 34.55 -16.65 -9.31
N LEU A 540 34.45 -17.32 -8.15
CA LEU A 540 35.42 -17.47 -7.06
C LEU A 540 34.68 -17.63 -5.73
N HIS A 541 34.08 -18.81 -5.53
CA HIS A 541 33.67 -19.29 -4.21
C HIS A 541 34.82 -20.10 -3.57
N GLU A 542 36.03 -19.53 -3.49
CA GLU A 542 37.14 -20.11 -2.72
C GLU A 542 37.36 -19.46 -1.35
N ALA A 543 36.62 -18.40 -0.97
CA ALA A 543 36.94 -17.63 0.23
C ALA A 543 36.05 -17.86 1.46
N TRP A 544 35.03 -18.74 1.43
CA TRP A 544 34.04 -18.83 2.54
C TRP A 544 33.88 -20.19 3.23
N LEU A 545 34.74 -21.17 2.95
CA LEU A 545 34.74 -22.46 3.69
C LEU A 545 35.85 -22.59 4.75
N VAL A 546 36.57 -21.50 5.08
CA VAL A 546 37.65 -21.54 6.10
C VAL A 546 37.14 -21.29 7.54
N LEU A 547 35.85 -20.98 7.75
CA LEU A 547 35.30 -20.75 9.10
C LEU A 547 34.33 -21.83 9.61
N SER A 548 34.15 -22.93 8.88
CA SER A 548 33.33 -24.06 9.36
C SER A 548 34.09 -25.34 9.67
N HIS A 549 35.43 -25.37 9.51
CA HIS A 549 36.24 -26.54 9.88
C HIS A 549 37.49 -26.16 10.69
N GLY A 550 37.52 -26.63 11.93
CA GLY A 550 38.69 -26.72 12.82
C GLY A 550 38.37 -27.68 13.97
N PRO A 551 39.38 -28.33 14.58
CA PRO A 551 39.93 -29.60 14.10
C PRO A 551 39.61 -30.79 15.03
N GLU A 552 39.85 -32.01 14.52
CA GLU A 552 39.90 -33.25 15.30
C GLU A 552 40.92 -33.15 16.45
N ALA A 553 40.51 -33.53 17.67
CA ALA A 553 41.39 -34.10 18.68
C ALA A 553 40.60 -34.87 19.75
N GLU A 554 40.88 -36.18 19.79
CA GLU A 554 41.09 -37.02 20.98
C GLU A 554 39.93 -37.48 21.87
N HIS A 555 39.94 -38.80 22.03
CA HIS A 555 39.26 -39.61 23.04
C HIS A 555 39.29 -39.01 24.46
N VAL A 556 38.11 -38.85 25.07
CA VAL A 556 37.92 -39.15 26.49
C VAL A 556 36.59 -39.90 26.67
N ASN A 557 36.72 -41.14 27.11
CA ASN A 557 35.63 -42.02 27.52
C ASN A 557 35.36 -41.76 29.01
N LEU A 558 34.18 -41.23 29.35
CA LEU A 558 33.62 -41.31 30.71
C LEU A 558 32.10 -41.50 30.60
N GLY A 559 31.64 -42.66 31.06
CA GLY A 559 30.25 -43.07 31.05
C GLY A 559 29.35 -42.34 32.04
N GLY A 560 28.03 -42.52 31.87
CA GLY A 560 27.05 -42.03 32.82
C GLY A 560 25.60 -42.05 32.34
N ASN A 561 24.97 -43.22 32.41
CA ASN A 561 23.57 -43.48 32.76
C ASN A 561 22.36 -42.93 31.92
N ARG A 562 21.68 -43.90 31.28
CA ARG A 562 20.24 -44.24 31.28
C ARG A 562 19.17 -43.14 31.53
N GLN A 563 18.22 -43.05 30.59
CA GLN A 563 16.76 -43.38 30.69
C GLN A 563 16.07 -42.81 29.43
N ALA A 564 15.65 -43.59 28.43
CA ALA A 564 14.45 -44.45 28.30
C ALA A 564 13.11 -43.69 28.12
N PHE A 565 12.25 -44.27 27.27
CA PHE A 565 10.92 -43.86 26.73
C PHE A 565 10.99 -42.97 25.46
N GLY A 566 10.59 -43.38 24.25
CA GLY A 566 9.83 -44.55 23.77
C GLY A 566 8.40 -44.14 23.35
N GLY A 567 8.05 -44.33 22.06
CA GLY A 567 6.69 -44.21 21.52
C GLY A 567 6.64 -43.40 20.21
N ASP A 568 7.01 -43.97 19.07
CA ASP A 568 6.21 -44.77 18.11
C ASP A 568 5.34 -43.97 17.14
N TRP A 569 5.60 -44.24 15.86
CA TRP A 569 4.92 -43.79 14.65
C TRP A 569 3.86 -44.82 14.26
N ASP A 570 2.72 -44.36 13.74
CA ASP A 570 1.83 -45.04 12.77
C ASP A 570 0.66 -44.07 12.52
N GLY A 571 0.07 -43.87 11.35
CA GLY A 571 0.13 -44.53 10.05
C GLY A 571 -0.83 -43.80 9.11
N ALA A 572 -0.68 -44.06 7.81
CA ALA A 572 -1.27 -43.37 6.67
C ALA A 572 -2.78 -43.60 6.46
N GLY A 573 -3.39 -42.78 5.58
CA GLY A 573 -4.70 -43.04 4.98
C GLY A 573 -5.13 -41.96 3.97
N PHE A 574 -4.87 -42.21 2.69
CA PHE A 574 -5.34 -41.47 1.51
C PHE A 574 -6.87 -41.53 1.36
N ASP A 575 -7.49 -40.49 0.76
CA ASP A 575 -8.32 -40.67 -0.44
C ASP A 575 -8.66 -39.34 -1.13
N ASP A 576 -8.55 -39.37 -2.46
CA ASP A 576 -8.74 -38.29 -3.41
C ASP A 576 -10.22 -38.05 -3.77
N GLY A 577 -10.57 -36.81 -4.10
CA GLY A 577 -11.89 -36.47 -4.65
C GLY A 577 -11.95 -35.06 -5.22
N TRP A 578 -11.61 -34.91 -6.50
CA TRP A 578 -11.74 -33.66 -7.26
C TRP A 578 -13.21 -33.31 -7.52
N GLY A 579 -13.58 -32.05 -7.26
CA GLY A 579 -14.87 -31.47 -7.63
C GLY A 579 -14.74 -29.98 -7.91
N VAL A 580 -14.87 -29.62 -9.19
CA VAL A 580 -14.86 -28.25 -9.72
C VAL A 580 -16.13 -27.51 -9.26
N GLY A 581 -16.00 -26.31 -8.69
CA GLY A 581 -17.14 -25.45 -8.39
C GLY A 581 -16.72 -24.15 -7.72
N GLY A 582 -17.02 -23.01 -8.36
CA GLY A 582 -16.73 -21.69 -7.82
C GLY A 582 -17.41 -21.45 -6.47
N ALA A 583 -16.74 -20.72 -5.58
CA ALA A 583 -17.31 -20.34 -4.30
C ALA A 583 -16.92 -18.90 -3.96
N GLY A 584 -17.95 -18.07 -3.80
CA GLY A 584 -17.86 -16.83 -3.04
C GLY A 584 -17.39 -17.13 -1.62
N TRP A 585 -16.53 -16.26 -1.10
CA TRP A 585 -15.90 -16.44 0.19
C TRP A 585 -16.90 -16.17 1.32
N GLY A 586 -17.47 -17.24 1.87
CA GLY A 586 -18.14 -17.24 3.17
C GLY A 586 -17.11 -17.37 4.29
N TRP A 587 -17.08 -16.40 5.20
CA TRP A 587 -16.24 -16.43 6.39
C TRP A 587 -16.77 -17.48 7.40
N GLY A 588 -16.01 -18.55 7.61
CA GLY A 588 -16.33 -19.61 8.55
C GLY A 588 -15.86 -19.33 9.99
N GLY A 589 -16.82 -19.36 10.93
CA GLY A 589 -16.72 -19.96 12.26
C GLY A 589 -15.57 -19.54 13.20
N TRP A 590 -15.81 -18.54 14.05
CA TRP A 590 -14.96 -18.21 15.19
C TRP A 590 -15.11 -19.26 16.32
N GLY A 591 -14.03 -20.00 16.59
CA GLY A 591 -13.94 -20.93 17.71
C GLY A 591 -13.95 -20.24 19.07
N ARG A 592 -14.90 -20.62 19.93
CA ARG A 592 -15.00 -20.20 21.34
C ARG A 592 -13.77 -20.66 22.13
N ARG A 593 -13.01 -19.75 22.73
CA ARG A 593 -12.17 -20.07 23.90
C ARG A 593 -13.02 -19.96 25.17
N ARG A 594 -13.25 -21.09 25.84
CA ARG A 594 -13.74 -21.12 27.24
C ARG A 594 -12.68 -20.46 28.13
N ARG A 595 -13.10 -19.50 28.96
CA ARG A 595 -12.33 -19.04 30.12
C ARG A 595 -12.64 -19.98 31.27
N ASP A 596 -11.65 -20.69 31.78
CA ASP A 596 -11.73 -21.29 33.10
C ASP A 596 -11.53 -20.18 34.14
N VAL A 597 -12.55 -19.99 34.96
CA VAL A 597 -12.55 -19.10 36.13
C VAL A 597 -12.03 -19.92 37.30
N GLY A 598 -10.80 -19.64 37.74
CA GLY A 598 -10.27 -20.14 39.00
C GLY A 598 -10.96 -19.45 40.17
N ASN A 599 -11.69 -20.23 40.98
CA ASN A 599 -12.32 -19.77 42.21
C ASN A 599 -11.39 -20.16 43.38
N THR A 600 -10.84 -19.18 44.07
CA THR A 600 -10.04 -19.37 45.29
C THR A 600 -10.92 -19.26 46.53
N THR A 601 -11.00 -20.32 47.32
CA THR A 601 -11.31 -20.26 48.75
C THR A 601 -10.34 -21.17 49.49
N SER A 602 -9.44 -20.57 50.27
CA SER A 602 -8.60 -21.25 51.27
C SER A 602 -9.44 -21.75 52.46
N PRO A 603 -8.89 -22.70 53.23
CA PRO A 603 -8.98 -22.60 54.68
C PRO A 603 -7.59 -22.66 55.35
N GLU A 604 -7.41 -21.71 56.28
CA GLU A 604 -6.63 -21.68 57.52
C GLU A 604 -5.53 -22.74 57.76
N ASN A 605 -4.26 -22.31 57.74
CA ASN A 605 -3.46 -21.96 58.94
C ASN A 605 -2.03 -21.57 58.54
#